data_AF-A0A4Y2EYB2-F1
#
_entry.id   AF-A0A4Y2EYB2-F1
#
_cell.length_a   1.000
_cell.length_b   1.000
_cell.length_c   1.000
_cell.angle_alpha   90.00
_cell.angle_beta   90.00
_cell.angle_gamma   90.00
#
_symmetry.space_group_name_H-M   'P 1'
#
loop_
_entity.id
_entity.type
_entity.pdbx_description
1 polymer ?
#
loop_
_entity_poly.entity_id
_entity_poly.type
_entity_poly.pdbx_seq_one_letter_code
_entity_poly.pdbx_strand_id
1 'polypeptide(L)'
;MSSSYLIFNAITGCDTTSAFFKRGKRKVYKLFERRHDLIDCPEVFTNIGSSPDIIITNGTRFLLAMYGAPKEIDSIDKYRFLSFVKNTRNNKRVQLSCLPQTSAAAYQHLCRVYYQVQVWLGNELDPENWGWVLKDNSLEPIQTLLPPTPEKLLNTIFCNCKKCCNYNCGCKKVGLFCSQVCSNCQGKSYSNIESNTIDEDTYDINEEISDPSFFLEQSIEIQQQGEEEESEE
;
A
#
# COMPACT_ATOMS: atom_id res chain seq x y z
N MET A 1 -1.97 27.21 13.46
CA MET A 1 -1.68 26.07 12.57
C MET A 1 -2.95 25.24 12.49
N SER A 2 -3.47 24.92 11.30
CA SER A 2 -4.62 24.02 11.21
C SER A 2 -4.21 22.62 11.68
N SER A 3 -5.04 21.95 12.47
CA SER A 3 -4.80 20.59 12.97
C SER A 3 -4.43 19.60 11.86
N SER A 4 -4.99 19.79 10.67
CA SER A 4 -4.72 18.98 9.47
C SER A 4 -3.26 19.05 8.99
N TYR A 5 -2.57 20.18 9.17
CA TYR A 5 -1.18 20.33 8.73
C TYR A 5 -0.23 19.41 9.50
N LEU A 6 -0.41 19.28 10.82
CA LEU A 6 0.40 18.39 11.66
C LEU A 6 0.31 16.96 11.11
N ILE A 7 -0.89 16.52 10.79
CA ILE A 7 -1.13 15.15 10.34
C ILE A 7 -0.58 14.94 8.94
N PHE A 8 -0.74 15.89 8.02
CA PHE A 8 -0.14 15.79 6.69
C PHE A 8 1.39 15.72 6.76
N ASN A 9 2.00 16.47 7.70
CA ASN A 9 3.44 16.41 7.93
C ASN A 9 3.87 15.04 8.46
N ALA A 10 3.25 14.56 9.54
CA ALA A 10 3.60 13.27 10.15
C ALA A 10 3.30 12.09 9.22
N ILE A 11 2.13 12.07 8.56
CA ILE A 11 1.71 10.93 7.75
C ILE A 11 2.53 10.77 6.48
N THR A 12 2.99 11.85 5.86
CA THR A 12 3.84 11.76 4.66
C THR A 12 5.32 11.55 4.95
N GLY A 13 5.70 11.60 6.23
CA GLY A 13 7.07 11.43 6.70
C GLY A 13 7.63 12.71 7.32
N CYS A 14 8.19 12.54 8.52
CA CYS A 14 8.98 13.50 9.28
C CYS A 14 10.15 12.75 9.95
N ASP A 15 10.88 13.39 10.86
CA ASP A 15 12.09 12.81 11.47
C ASP A 15 11.85 11.48 12.20
N THR A 16 10.62 11.22 12.65
CA THR A 16 10.23 10.07 13.48
C THR A 16 9.24 9.12 12.79
N THR A 17 8.79 9.43 11.57
CA THR A 17 7.82 8.62 10.82
C THR A 17 8.35 8.27 9.44
N SER A 18 7.93 7.12 8.91
CA SER A 18 8.40 6.69 7.59
C SER A 18 7.84 7.58 6.48
N ALA A 19 8.60 7.76 5.39
CA ALA A 19 8.15 8.48 4.21
C ALA A 19 7.65 7.52 3.13
N PHE A 20 6.68 7.97 2.34
CA PHE A 20 6.15 7.22 1.21
C PHE A 20 6.76 7.72 -0.10
N PHE A 21 7.24 6.79 -0.92
CA PHE A 21 7.86 7.13 -2.20
C PHE A 21 6.87 7.88 -3.12
N LYS A 22 7.29 9.04 -3.65
CA LYS A 22 6.48 9.93 -4.50
C LYS A 22 5.15 10.41 -3.87
N ARG A 23 5.00 10.40 -2.54
CA ARG A 23 3.83 10.96 -1.84
C ARG A 23 4.23 12.10 -0.91
N GLY A 24 4.50 13.26 -1.51
CA GLY A 24 4.89 14.46 -0.77
C GLY A 24 3.72 15.22 -0.14
N LYS A 25 4.04 16.03 0.88
CA LYS A 25 3.12 16.90 1.64
C LYS A 25 2.20 17.73 0.74
N ARG A 26 2.75 18.37 -0.30
CA ARG A 26 2.00 19.21 -1.25
C ARG A 26 0.95 18.42 -2.04
N LYS A 27 1.30 17.19 -2.47
CA LYS A 27 0.40 16.31 -3.22
C LYS A 27 -0.74 15.83 -2.35
N VAL A 28 -0.44 15.43 -1.12
CA VAL A 28 -1.44 15.04 -0.12
C VAL A 28 -2.35 16.23 0.21
N TYR A 29 -1.81 17.40 0.50
CA TYR A 29 -2.62 18.59 0.78
C TYR A 29 -3.65 18.87 -0.34
N LYS A 30 -3.20 18.92 -1.60
CA LYS A 30 -4.10 19.12 -2.77
C LYS A 30 -5.13 18.01 -2.96
N LEU A 31 -4.78 16.76 -2.63
CA LEU A 31 -5.70 15.63 -2.70
C LEU A 31 -6.83 15.80 -1.67
N PHE A 32 -6.49 16.21 -0.45
CA PHE A 32 -7.43 16.37 0.64
C PHE A 32 -8.34 17.59 0.48
N GLU A 33 -7.89 18.63 -0.24
CA GLU A 33 -8.78 19.72 -0.68
C GLU A 33 -9.95 19.22 -1.56
N ARG A 34 -9.78 18.08 -2.26
CA ARG A 34 -10.81 17.51 -3.15
C ARG A 34 -11.58 16.33 -2.53
N ARG A 35 -11.05 15.71 -1.47
CA ARG A 35 -11.62 14.55 -0.78
C ARG A 35 -12.33 14.97 0.51
N HIS A 36 -13.44 15.69 0.35
CA HIS A 36 -14.27 16.14 1.49
C HIS A 36 -14.76 14.99 2.38
N ASP A 37 -14.86 13.76 1.85
CA ASP A 37 -15.18 12.55 2.62
C ASP A 37 -14.12 12.17 3.68
N LEU A 38 -12.95 12.81 3.66
CA LEU A 38 -11.84 12.55 4.59
C LEU A 38 -11.53 13.75 5.49
N ILE A 39 -12.38 14.79 5.49
CA ILE A 39 -12.13 16.01 6.25
C ILE A 39 -12.08 15.76 7.77
N ASP A 40 -12.78 14.73 8.24
CA ASP A 40 -12.87 14.35 9.65
C ASP A 40 -11.71 13.44 10.08
N CYS A 41 -11.05 12.77 9.13
CA CYS A 41 -9.99 11.80 9.43
C CYS A 41 -8.83 12.41 10.24
N PRO A 42 -8.38 13.66 9.98
CA PRO A 42 -7.37 14.30 10.79
C PRO A 42 -7.76 14.49 12.26
N GLU A 43 -9.02 14.77 12.58
CA GLU A 43 -9.42 15.12 13.96
C GLU A 43 -9.13 14.00 14.96
N VAL A 44 -9.28 12.76 14.52
CA VAL A 44 -8.95 11.54 15.30
C VAL A 44 -7.51 11.55 15.77
N PHE A 45 -6.57 12.01 14.96
CA PHE A 45 -5.15 12.01 15.33
C PHE A 45 -4.79 13.10 16.33
N THR A 46 -5.64 14.12 16.47
CA THR A 46 -5.45 15.20 17.45
C THR A 46 -6.11 14.92 18.80
N ASN A 47 -7.02 13.94 18.88
CA ASN A 47 -7.69 13.59 20.13
C ASN A 47 -6.87 12.53 20.90
N ILE A 48 -6.37 12.91 22.08
CA ILE A 48 -5.57 12.05 22.96
C ILE A 48 -6.30 10.76 23.39
N GLY A 49 -7.63 10.77 23.42
CA GLY A 49 -8.47 9.63 23.80
C GLY A 49 -8.84 8.71 22.64
N SER A 50 -8.32 8.94 21.43
CA SER A 50 -8.65 8.08 20.28
C SER A 50 -8.08 6.67 20.46
N SER A 51 -8.94 5.67 20.29
CA SER A 51 -8.52 4.28 20.34
C SER A 51 -7.68 3.91 19.11
N PRO A 52 -6.75 2.94 19.24
CA PRO A 52 -5.99 2.43 18.11
C PRO A 52 -6.87 2.04 16.92
N ASP A 53 -8.00 1.37 17.13
CA ASP A 53 -8.88 0.93 16.03
C ASP A 53 -9.43 2.10 15.19
N ILE A 54 -9.83 3.21 15.84
CA ILE A 54 -10.34 4.39 15.14
C ILE A 54 -9.21 5.11 14.39
N ILE A 55 -8.02 5.19 14.99
CA ILE A 55 -6.81 5.74 14.36
C ILE A 55 -6.45 4.93 13.11
N ILE A 56 -6.42 3.60 13.21
CA ILE A 56 -6.07 2.71 12.11
C ILE A 56 -7.13 2.75 11.01
N THR A 57 -8.42 2.76 11.36
CA THR A 57 -9.50 2.85 10.38
C THR A 57 -9.40 4.13 9.56
N ASN A 58 -9.27 5.29 10.22
CA ASN A 58 -9.19 6.58 9.54
C ASN A 58 -7.85 6.77 8.81
N GLY A 59 -6.76 6.32 9.41
CA GLY A 59 -5.44 6.29 8.76
C GLY A 59 -5.43 5.40 7.52
N THR A 60 -6.11 4.26 7.54
CA THR A 60 -6.23 3.36 6.38
C THR A 60 -6.98 4.04 5.24
N ARG A 61 -8.12 4.69 5.52
CA ARG A 61 -8.86 5.49 4.53
C ARG A 61 -7.97 6.58 3.92
N PHE A 62 -7.17 7.24 4.76
CA PHE A 62 -6.21 8.26 4.34
C PHE A 62 -5.15 7.69 3.38
N LEU A 63 -4.52 6.58 3.76
CA LEU A 63 -3.49 5.93 2.95
C LEU A 63 -4.05 5.44 1.62
N LEU A 64 -5.20 4.77 1.62
CA LEU A 64 -5.88 4.31 0.41
C LEU A 64 -6.17 5.47 -0.55
N ALA A 65 -6.70 6.59 -0.05
CA ALA A 65 -6.91 7.79 -0.86
C ALA A 65 -5.60 8.35 -1.42
N MET A 66 -4.53 8.39 -0.60
CA MET A 66 -3.21 8.86 -1.03
C MET A 66 -2.61 8.02 -2.17
N TYR A 67 -2.95 6.74 -2.24
CA TYR A 67 -2.56 5.85 -3.35
C TYR A 67 -3.54 5.85 -4.53
N GLY A 68 -4.63 6.61 -4.46
CA GLY A 68 -5.64 6.69 -5.52
C GLY A 68 -6.62 5.52 -5.52
N ALA A 69 -6.83 4.88 -4.37
CA ALA A 69 -7.80 3.82 -4.24
C ALA A 69 -9.24 4.35 -4.41
N PRO A 70 -10.11 3.58 -5.07
CA PRO A 70 -11.55 3.80 -5.03
C PRO A 70 -12.10 3.82 -3.61
N LYS A 71 -13.24 4.51 -3.41
CA LYS A 71 -13.82 4.73 -2.07
C LYS A 71 -14.37 3.44 -1.45
N GLU A 72 -14.72 2.48 -2.29
CA GLU A 72 -15.29 1.19 -1.92
C GLU A 72 -14.22 0.21 -1.42
N ILE A 73 -12.95 0.52 -1.63
CA ILE A 73 -11.84 -0.30 -1.13
C ILE A 73 -11.42 0.23 0.24
N ASP A 74 -11.45 -0.65 1.23
CA ASP A 74 -11.12 -0.40 2.63
C ASP A 74 -9.91 -1.19 3.12
N SER A 75 -9.43 -2.17 2.34
CA SER A 75 -8.26 -2.99 2.64
C SER A 75 -7.01 -2.54 1.87
N ILE A 76 -5.94 -2.22 2.62
CA ILE A 76 -4.62 -1.88 2.07
C ILE A 76 -4.05 -3.06 1.28
N ASP A 77 -4.14 -4.28 1.81
CA ASP A 77 -3.54 -5.45 1.17
C ASP A 77 -4.27 -5.81 -0.13
N LYS A 78 -5.62 -5.70 -0.13
CA LYS A 78 -6.43 -5.84 -1.34
C LYS A 78 -6.00 -4.84 -2.41
N TYR A 79 -5.93 -3.55 -2.06
CA TYR A 79 -5.54 -2.52 -3.03
C TYR A 79 -4.09 -2.65 -3.48
N ARG A 80 -3.18 -3.04 -2.58
CA ARG A 80 -1.78 -3.33 -2.89
C ARG A 80 -1.67 -4.45 -3.92
N PHE A 81 -2.43 -5.53 -3.76
CA PHE A 81 -2.48 -6.63 -4.71
C PHE A 81 -3.04 -6.18 -6.07
N LEU A 82 -4.17 -5.48 -6.09
CA LEU A 82 -4.76 -4.94 -7.33
C LEU A 82 -3.79 -4.02 -8.07
N SER A 83 -3.09 -3.15 -7.32
CA SER A 83 -2.05 -2.26 -7.86
C SER A 83 -0.88 -3.03 -8.44
N PHE A 84 -0.44 -4.11 -7.77
CA PHE A 84 0.61 -5.00 -8.27
C PHE A 84 0.18 -5.65 -9.58
N VAL A 85 -0.99 -6.29 -9.63
CA VAL A 85 -1.52 -6.94 -10.84
C VAL A 85 -1.62 -5.93 -11.99
N LYS A 86 -2.19 -4.74 -11.74
CA LYS A 86 -2.28 -3.67 -12.75
C LYS A 86 -0.90 -3.30 -13.30
N ASN A 87 0.10 -3.12 -12.43
CA ASN A 87 1.44 -2.76 -12.85
C ASN A 87 2.17 -3.87 -13.62
N THR A 88 1.88 -5.15 -13.35
CA THR A 88 2.47 -6.27 -14.11
C THR A 88 2.00 -6.35 -15.56
N ARG A 89 0.81 -5.81 -15.88
CA ARG A 89 0.25 -5.81 -17.24
C ARG A 89 0.96 -4.84 -18.18
N ASN A 90 1.71 -3.88 -17.66
CA ASN A 90 2.29 -2.78 -18.43
C ASN A 90 3.64 -3.12 -19.13
N ASN A 91 4.06 -4.39 -19.16
CA ASN A 91 5.35 -4.87 -19.69
C ASN A 91 6.61 -4.17 -19.15
N LYS A 92 6.47 -3.29 -18.15
CA LYS A 92 7.55 -2.62 -17.42
C LYS A 92 7.79 -3.34 -16.10
N ARG A 93 9.02 -3.25 -15.59
CA ARG A 93 9.34 -3.76 -14.24
C ARG A 93 8.46 -3.06 -13.21
N VAL A 94 7.78 -3.83 -12.36
CA VAL A 94 6.96 -3.28 -11.29
C VAL A 94 7.85 -2.56 -10.28
N GLN A 95 7.65 -1.26 -10.11
CA GLN A 95 8.33 -0.47 -9.09
C GLN A 95 7.62 -0.68 -7.74
N LEU A 96 8.16 -1.59 -6.92
CA LEU A 96 7.55 -1.99 -5.65
C LEU A 96 7.38 -0.84 -4.65
N SER A 97 8.24 0.19 -4.71
CA SER A 97 8.14 1.39 -3.86
C SER A 97 6.90 2.24 -4.15
N CYS A 98 6.30 2.11 -5.34
CA CYS A 98 5.07 2.81 -5.71
C CYS A 98 3.80 2.11 -5.22
N LEU A 99 3.90 0.88 -4.71
CA LEU A 99 2.77 0.16 -4.14
C LEU A 99 2.47 0.67 -2.72
N PRO A 100 1.20 0.65 -2.27
CA PRO A 100 0.85 0.86 -0.86
C PRO A 100 1.68 -0.05 0.05
N GLN A 101 2.02 0.38 1.27
CA GLN A 101 2.64 -0.50 2.26
C GLN A 101 1.78 -1.76 2.53
N THR A 102 2.31 -2.77 3.20
CA THR A 102 1.46 -3.84 3.77
C THR A 102 0.61 -3.28 4.89
N SER A 103 -0.54 -3.89 5.19
CA SER A 103 -1.38 -3.53 6.35
C SER A 103 -0.59 -3.48 7.65
N ALA A 104 0.29 -4.46 7.90
CA ALA A 104 1.12 -4.51 9.10
C ALA A 104 2.12 -3.35 9.20
N ALA A 105 2.77 -2.96 8.09
CA ALA A 105 3.68 -1.81 8.08
C ALA A 105 2.90 -0.49 8.21
N ALA A 106 1.74 -0.40 7.55
CA ALA A 106 0.85 0.75 7.63
C ALA A 106 0.34 0.95 9.07
N TYR A 107 -0.01 -0.13 9.77
CA TYR A 107 -0.40 -0.09 11.18
C TYR A 107 0.68 0.59 12.03
N GLN A 108 1.92 0.11 11.94
CA GLN A 108 3.03 0.64 12.72
C GLN A 108 3.34 2.10 12.36
N HIS A 109 3.25 2.45 11.06
CA HIS A 109 3.39 3.83 10.62
C HIS A 109 2.31 4.74 11.22
N LEU A 110 1.04 4.32 11.20
CA LEU A 110 -0.08 5.09 11.73
C LEU A 110 0.01 5.27 13.26
N CYS A 111 0.47 4.25 13.99
CA CYS A 111 0.77 4.37 15.42
C CYS A 111 1.81 5.47 15.69
N ARG A 112 2.92 5.47 14.94
CA ARG A 112 3.96 6.51 15.10
C ARG A 112 3.47 7.90 14.67
N VAL A 113 2.63 7.98 13.65
CA VAL A 113 1.99 9.24 13.23
C VAL A 113 1.13 9.80 14.37
N TYR A 114 0.31 8.97 15.00
CA TYR A 114 -0.48 9.38 16.15
C TYR A 114 0.41 9.87 17.30
N TYR A 115 1.40 9.05 17.70
CA TYR A 115 2.36 9.44 18.73
C TYR A 115 3.02 10.80 18.44
N GLN A 116 3.52 11.00 17.22
CA GLN A 116 4.19 12.24 16.86
C GLN A 116 3.28 13.46 16.90
N VAL A 117 2.03 13.31 16.45
CA VAL A 117 1.03 14.39 16.51
C VAL A 117 0.73 14.73 17.98
N GLN A 118 0.59 13.73 18.84
CA GLN A 118 0.30 13.93 20.26
C GLN A 118 1.48 14.61 20.99
N VAL A 119 2.73 14.23 20.68
CA VAL A 119 3.92 14.93 21.18
C VAL A 119 3.94 16.39 20.74
N TRP A 120 3.60 16.70 19.49
CA TRP A 120 3.52 18.09 19.01
C TRP A 120 2.40 18.89 19.68
N LEU A 121 1.37 18.23 20.19
CA LEU A 121 0.29 18.85 20.98
C LEU A 121 0.64 19.00 22.46
N GLY A 122 1.81 18.53 22.89
CA GLY A 122 2.28 18.62 24.28
C GLY A 122 1.79 17.49 25.19
N ASN A 123 1.28 16.40 24.60
CA ASN A 123 0.83 15.23 25.35
C ASN A 123 1.96 14.23 25.54
N GLU A 124 2.01 13.60 26.71
CA GLU A 124 2.96 12.53 27.01
C GLU A 124 2.27 11.17 26.81
N LEU A 125 2.82 10.39 25.88
CA LEU A 125 2.42 9.01 25.63
C LEU A 125 3.64 8.10 25.78
N ASP A 126 3.40 6.86 26.16
CA ASP A 126 4.43 5.83 26.16
C ASP A 126 4.70 5.36 24.71
N PRO A 127 5.89 5.62 24.14
CA PRO A 127 6.20 5.28 22.75
C PRO A 127 6.10 3.79 22.45
N GLU A 128 6.32 2.89 23.42
CA GLU A 128 6.26 1.43 23.19
C GLU A 128 4.84 0.96 22.86
N ASN A 129 3.81 1.71 23.26
CA ASN A 129 2.42 1.46 22.86
C ASN A 129 2.10 1.98 21.44
N TRP A 130 3.01 2.71 20.80
CA TRP A 130 2.75 3.43 19.55
C TRP A 130 3.81 3.21 18.47
N GLY A 131 4.23 1.94 18.31
CA GLY A 131 5.04 1.50 17.18
C GLY A 131 6.54 1.75 17.32
N TRP A 132 7.00 1.89 18.55
CA TRP A 132 8.40 1.88 18.95
C TRP A 132 8.70 0.70 19.85
N VAL A 133 9.97 0.32 19.94
CA VAL A 133 10.47 -0.68 20.90
C VAL A 133 11.74 -0.14 21.52
N LEU A 134 11.88 -0.29 22.85
CA LEU A 134 13.11 0.07 23.54
C LEU A 134 14.13 -1.06 23.40
N LYS A 135 15.27 -0.77 22.76
CA LYS A 135 16.42 -1.67 22.68
C LYS A 135 17.70 -0.93 23.00
N ASP A 136 18.51 -1.48 23.89
CA ASP A 136 19.81 -0.90 24.27
C ASP A 136 19.70 0.59 24.66
N ASN A 137 18.65 0.94 25.42
CA ASN A 137 18.30 2.32 25.81
C ASN A 137 18.02 3.28 24.64
N SER A 138 17.74 2.77 23.45
CA SER A 138 17.34 3.53 22.26
C SER A 138 15.96 3.09 21.78
N LEU A 139 15.14 4.06 21.37
CA LEU A 139 13.86 3.77 20.73
C LEU A 139 14.09 3.44 19.25
N GLU A 140 13.71 2.23 18.86
CA GLU A 140 13.74 1.81 17.46
C GLU A 140 12.32 1.69 16.90
N PRO A 141 12.08 2.11 15.64
CA PRO A 141 10.77 1.99 15.03
C PRO A 141 10.48 0.53 14.66
N ILE A 142 9.31 0.04 15.04
CA ILE A 142 8.82 -1.27 14.58
C ILE A 142 8.41 -1.14 13.12
N GLN A 143 9.13 -1.79 12.20
CA GLN A 143 8.82 -1.70 10.76
C GLN A 143 7.62 -2.55 10.35
N THR A 144 7.62 -3.81 10.77
CA THR A 144 6.55 -4.79 10.53
C THR A 144 6.70 -5.93 11.54
N LEU A 145 5.58 -6.51 11.98
CA LEU A 145 5.57 -7.74 12.78
C LEU A 145 5.46 -9.00 11.91
N LEU A 146 5.15 -8.82 10.61
CA LEU A 146 5.10 -9.92 9.65
C LEU A 146 6.48 -10.23 9.08
N PRO A 147 6.75 -11.49 8.71
CA PRO A 147 7.98 -11.85 8.03
C PRO A 147 8.10 -11.09 6.69
N PRO A 148 9.33 -10.84 6.20
CA PRO A 148 9.57 -10.09 4.96
C PRO A 148 8.88 -10.66 3.72
N THR A 149 8.53 -11.95 3.74
CA THR A 149 7.86 -12.65 2.66
C THR A 149 7.15 -13.90 3.21
N PRO A 150 5.88 -14.16 2.83
CA PRO A 150 5.24 -15.45 3.10
C PRO A 150 6.07 -16.60 2.52
N GLU A 151 6.24 -17.71 3.24
CA GLU A 151 7.10 -18.82 2.78
C GLU A 151 6.70 -19.37 1.40
N LYS A 152 5.40 -19.34 1.08
CA LYS A 152 4.85 -19.75 -0.23
C LYS A 152 5.38 -18.88 -1.39
N LEU A 153 5.72 -17.60 -1.13
CA LEU A 153 6.25 -16.67 -2.14
C LEU A 153 7.70 -16.96 -2.53
N LEU A 154 8.51 -17.54 -1.63
CA LEU A 154 9.88 -17.97 -1.96
C LEU A 154 9.90 -19.04 -3.06
N ASN A 155 8.80 -19.78 -3.22
CA ASN A 155 8.65 -20.84 -4.21
C ASN A 155 7.80 -20.42 -5.44
N THR A 156 7.42 -19.14 -5.56
CA THR A 156 6.48 -18.70 -6.61
C THR A 156 7.17 -18.50 -7.95
N ILE A 157 6.91 -19.41 -8.88
CA ILE A 157 7.30 -19.31 -10.30
C ILE A 157 6.20 -18.56 -11.05
N PHE A 158 6.51 -17.37 -11.58
CA PHE A 158 5.64 -16.71 -12.55
C PHE A 158 5.68 -17.49 -13.86
N CYS A 159 4.53 -17.99 -14.33
CA CYS A 159 4.45 -18.57 -15.67
C CYS A 159 4.26 -17.46 -16.73
N ASN A 160 5.10 -17.49 -17.77
CA ASN A 160 4.97 -16.64 -18.95
C ASN A 160 4.18 -17.34 -20.07
N CYS A 161 3.11 -18.04 -19.68
CA CYS A 161 2.28 -18.78 -20.64
C CYS A 161 1.66 -17.82 -21.66
N LYS A 162 2.03 -17.98 -22.94
CA LYS A 162 1.46 -17.23 -24.07
C LYS A 162 0.15 -17.85 -24.61
N LYS A 163 -0.18 -19.07 -24.16
CA LYS A 163 -1.36 -19.86 -24.54
C LYS A 163 -1.95 -20.53 -23.30
N CYS A 164 -3.11 -21.19 -23.45
CA CYS A 164 -3.81 -21.89 -22.37
C CYS A 164 -2.88 -22.67 -21.44
N CYS A 165 -3.00 -22.43 -20.12
CA CYS A 165 -2.13 -23.03 -19.11
C CYS A 165 -2.43 -24.54 -18.96
N ASN A 166 -1.73 -25.34 -19.76
CA ASN A 166 -1.78 -26.80 -19.74
C ASN A 166 -0.49 -27.39 -19.12
N TYR A 167 -0.17 -28.66 -19.39
CA TYR A 167 0.99 -29.41 -18.88
C TYR A 167 2.35 -28.73 -19.11
N ASN A 168 2.45 -27.83 -20.09
CA ASN A 168 3.67 -27.07 -20.36
C ASN A 168 3.85 -25.84 -19.47
N CYS A 169 2.84 -25.46 -18.69
CA CYS A 169 2.91 -24.31 -17.77
C CYS A 169 3.95 -24.56 -16.67
N GLY A 170 4.85 -23.60 -16.46
CA GLY A 170 5.86 -23.66 -15.38
C GLY A 170 5.24 -23.87 -14.00
N CYS A 171 4.12 -23.21 -13.69
CA CYS A 171 3.39 -23.42 -12.43
C CYS A 171 2.90 -24.88 -12.31
N LYS A 172 2.24 -25.40 -13.35
CA LYS A 172 1.72 -26.79 -13.33
C LYS A 172 2.84 -27.84 -13.24
N LYS A 173 3.99 -27.61 -13.86
CA LYS A 173 5.15 -28.52 -13.81
C LYS A 173 5.68 -28.72 -12.39
N VAL A 174 5.54 -27.71 -11.53
CA VAL A 174 5.92 -27.80 -10.11
C VAL A 174 4.71 -28.05 -9.20
N GLY A 175 3.56 -28.44 -9.76
CA GLY A 175 2.35 -28.74 -8.99
C GLY A 175 1.64 -27.51 -8.41
N LEU A 176 1.94 -26.30 -8.89
CA LEU A 176 1.31 -25.05 -8.43
C LEU A 176 0.16 -24.63 -9.36
N PHE A 177 -0.88 -24.01 -8.77
CA PHE A 177 -1.87 -23.26 -9.52
C PHE A 177 -1.24 -21.98 -10.09
N CYS A 178 -1.70 -21.57 -11.28
CA CYS A 178 -1.32 -20.26 -11.80
C CYS A 178 -1.90 -19.17 -10.92
N SER A 179 -1.20 -18.04 -10.77
CA SER A 179 -1.76 -16.88 -10.08
C SER A 179 -2.71 -16.09 -10.98
N GLN A 180 -3.49 -15.19 -10.37
CA GLN A 180 -4.34 -14.20 -11.07
C GLN A 180 -3.54 -13.27 -11.99
N VAL A 181 -2.23 -13.17 -11.79
CA VAL A 181 -1.28 -12.40 -12.62
C VAL A 181 -1.03 -13.07 -13.96
N CYS A 182 -1.28 -14.39 -14.10
CA CYS A 182 -1.07 -15.08 -15.37
C CYS A 182 -1.97 -14.49 -16.46
N SER A 183 -1.36 -13.91 -17.49
CA SER A 183 -2.05 -13.24 -18.60
C SER A 183 -3.04 -14.13 -19.33
N ASN A 184 -2.81 -15.44 -19.36
CA ASN A 184 -3.68 -16.36 -20.11
C ASN A 184 -4.78 -17.00 -19.27
N CYS A 185 -4.48 -17.46 -18.05
CA CYS A 185 -5.47 -18.24 -17.29
C CYS A 185 -6.03 -17.49 -16.09
N GLN A 186 -5.38 -16.43 -15.61
CA GLN A 186 -5.87 -15.63 -14.47
C GLN A 186 -6.30 -16.54 -13.30
N GLY A 187 -5.41 -17.48 -12.91
CA GLY A 187 -5.70 -18.47 -11.88
C GLY A 187 -6.79 -19.51 -12.18
N LYS A 188 -7.47 -19.45 -13.32
CA LYS A 188 -8.49 -20.42 -13.71
C LYS A 188 -7.84 -21.68 -14.28
N SER A 189 -8.13 -22.81 -13.66
CA SER A 189 -7.73 -24.15 -14.14
C SER A 189 -8.72 -24.63 -15.20
N TYR A 190 -8.32 -24.71 -16.48
CA TYR A 190 -9.15 -25.31 -17.54
C TYR A 190 -9.16 -26.85 -17.54
N SER A 191 -9.03 -27.47 -16.38
CA SER A 191 -9.11 -28.93 -16.23
C SER A 191 -10.24 -29.23 -15.26
N ASN A 192 -11.28 -29.90 -15.76
CA ASN A 192 -12.49 -30.31 -15.04
C ASN A 192 -12.19 -31.29 -13.88
N ILE A 193 -11.48 -30.81 -12.87
CA ILE A 193 -11.35 -31.45 -11.57
C ILE A 193 -11.73 -30.35 -10.58
N GLU A 194 -12.94 -30.44 -10.05
CA GLU A 194 -13.36 -29.65 -8.91
C GLU A 194 -12.34 -29.84 -7.79
N SER A 195 -11.70 -28.75 -7.38
CA SER A 195 -10.97 -28.70 -6.12
C SER A 195 -11.59 -27.59 -5.29
N ASN A 196 -12.58 -27.97 -4.49
CA ASN A 196 -12.95 -27.24 -3.29
C ASN A 196 -11.74 -27.23 -2.34
N THR A 197 -11.09 -26.08 -2.23
CA THR A 197 -10.36 -25.70 -1.02
C THR A 197 -10.67 -24.23 -0.79
N ILE A 198 -11.54 -23.98 0.18
CA ILE A 198 -11.74 -22.68 0.81
C ILE A 198 -10.40 -22.35 1.47
N ASP A 199 -9.73 -21.33 0.95
CA ASP A 199 -8.79 -20.48 1.68
C ASP A 199 -8.77 -19.12 0.97
N GLU A 200 -8.86 -18.08 1.79
CA GLU A 200 -9.16 -16.68 1.46
C GLU A 200 -8.13 -16.04 0.50
N ASP A 201 -8.52 -14.92 -0.14
CA ASP A 201 -7.73 -14.01 -0.99
C ASP A 201 -7.82 -14.13 -2.53
N THR A 202 -8.96 -14.54 -3.10
CA THR A 202 -9.24 -14.20 -4.51
C THR A 202 -9.93 -12.83 -4.60
N TYR A 203 -9.15 -11.77 -4.82
CA TYR A 203 -9.68 -10.43 -5.07
C TYR A 203 -10.18 -10.32 -6.52
N ASP A 204 -11.48 -10.12 -6.69
CA ASP A 204 -12.11 -9.94 -7.99
C ASP A 204 -11.68 -8.60 -8.62
N ILE A 205 -11.05 -8.66 -9.80
CA ILE A 205 -10.46 -7.50 -10.46
C ILE A 205 -11.49 -6.91 -11.42
N ASN A 206 -12.38 -6.04 -10.93
CA ASN A 206 -13.22 -5.23 -11.81
C ASN A 206 -12.37 -4.12 -12.47
N GLU A 207 -12.43 -4.04 -13.80
CA GLU A 207 -11.49 -3.28 -14.64
C GLU A 207 -11.76 -1.75 -14.70
N GLU A 208 -12.80 -1.25 -14.05
CA GLU A 208 -13.27 0.14 -14.22
C GLU A 208 -12.95 1.13 -13.08
N ILE A 209 -12.11 0.78 -12.11
CA ILE A 209 -12.02 1.59 -10.89
C ILE A 209 -10.71 2.38 -10.78
N SER A 210 -10.61 3.51 -11.50
CA SER A 210 -9.68 4.61 -11.20
C SER A 210 -10.02 5.88 -12.00
N ASP A 211 -10.02 7.03 -11.33
CA ASP A 211 -10.07 8.36 -11.96
C ASP A 211 -8.80 8.59 -12.81
N PRO A 212 -8.92 8.75 -14.14
CA PRO A 212 -7.78 8.92 -15.06
C PRO A 212 -6.91 10.15 -14.76
N SER A 213 -7.46 11.16 -14.10
CA SER A 213 -6.78 12.45 -13.89
C SER A 213 -5.55 12.36 -12.99
N PHE A 214 -5.54 11.45 -12.01
CA PHE A 214 -4.43 11.28 -11.09
C PHE A 214 -3.25 10.48 -11.68
N PHE A 215 -3.56 9.55 -12.59
CA PHE A 215 -2.56 8.74 -13.28
C PHE A 215 -1.87 9.52 -14.41
N LEU A 216 -2.59 10.46 -15.05
CA LEU A 216 -2.02 11.31 -16.10
C LEU A 216 -0.86 12.17 -15.57
N GLU A 217 -1.04 12.77 -14.38
CA GLU A 217 0.04 13.52 -13.69
C GLU A 217 1.24 12.61 -13.38
N GLN A 218 1.00 11.35 -12.96
CA GLN A 218 2.07 10.41 -12.64
C GLN A 218 2.82 9.89 -13.89
N SER A 219 2.14 9.77 -15.04
CA SER A 219 2.78 9.39 -16.31
C SER A 219 3.60 10.52 -16.92
N ILE A 220 3.17 11.78 -16.79
CA ILE A 220 3.88 12.96 -17.31
C ILE A 220 5.20 13.15 -16.56
N GLU A 221 5.22 12.98 -15.22
CA GLU A 221 6.44 13.09 -14.42
C GLU A 221 7.48 11.99 -14.72
N ILE A 222 7.04 10.77 -15.11
CA ILE A 222 7.96 9.68 -15.50
C ILE A 222 8.63 9.98 -16.84
N GLN A 223 7.95 10.66 -17.75
CA GLN A 223 8.53 11.06 -19.03
C GLN A 223 9.53 12.21 -18.86
N GLN A 224 9.23 13.18 -17.98
CA GLN A 224 10.11 14.33 -17.74
C GLN A 224 11.42 13.96 -17.02
N GLN A 225 11.40 13.01 -16.07
CA GLN A 225 12.62 12.56 -15.39
C GLN A 225 13.51 11.64 -16.25
N GLY A 226 12.94 10.92 -17.21
CA GLY A 226 13.72 10.10 -18.14
C GLY A 226 14.51 10.92 -19.16
N GLU A 227 14.01 12.11 -19.53
CA GLU A 227 14.69 13.02 -20.44
C GLU A 227 15.77 13.87 -19.74
N GLU A 228 15.62 14.16 -18.44
CA GLU A 228 16.65 14.88 -17.66
C GLU A 228 17.88 13.98 -17.40
N GLU A 229 17.69 12.69 -17.09
CA GLU A 229 18.80 11.74 -16.87
C GLU A 229 19.59 11.39 -18.16
N GLU A 230 18.97 11.49 -19.34
CA GLU A 230 19.63 11.21 -20.64
C GLU A 230 20.37 12.44 -21.21
N SER A 231 20.24 13.61 -20.55
CA SER A 231 20.89 14.86 -20.95
C SER A 231 22.15 15.21 -20.14
N GLU A 232 22.50 14.38 -19.15
CA GLU A 232 23.70 14.54 -18.30
C GLU A 232 24.80 13.48 -18.56
N GLU A 233 24.74 12.72 -19.67
CA GLU A 233 25.88 11.93 -20.20
C GLU A 233 26.60 12.61 -21.38
#